data_AF-A0AAV2HI26-F1
#
_entry.id   AF-A0AAV2HI26-F1
#
_cell.length_a   1.000
_cell.length_b   1.000
_cell.length_c   1.000
_cell.angle_alpha   90.00
_cell.angle_beta   90.00
_cell.angle_gamma   90.00
#
_symmetry.space_group_name_H-M   'P 1'
#
loop_
_entity.id
_entity.type
_entity.pdbx_description
1 polymer ?
#
loop_
_entity_poly.entity_id
_entity_poly.type
_entity_poly.pdbx_seq_one_letter_code
_entity_poly.pdbx_strand_id
1 'polypeptide(L)'
;MTSNNAMRIIRDAIIASVLYSYVCTATLYPTVLHLDQLCGKTVTVNGDVRLAISEKTYLPSNTFCALTLKPDKGTALVANFRKFSIDPKYRNSIDECQVEAVQLTWPGGDYFGDRGYCGSGRPGDQYMLGNLGTLSYTTWNGIHILTADVDLLVSEIFYKTDVCPKGTFDCGIDSLCIDEDLTCNGYKDCGNGSYEGAAVLLQSRLEL
;
A
#
# COMPACT_ATOMS: atom_id res chain seq x y z
N MET A 1 15.99 58.24 7.44
CA MET A 1 16.09 56.77 7.28
C MET A 1 16.38 56.49 5.82
N THR A 2 17.56 55.94 5.54
CA THR A 2 18.14 55.85 4.19
C THR A 2 17.59 54.64 3.43
N SER A 3 17.23 54.87 2.17
CA SER A 3 16.65 53.96 1.17
C SER A 3 17.38 52.61 1.01
N ASN A 4 18.64 52.51 1.45
CA ASN A 4 19.49 51.34 1.25
C ASN A 4 19.22 50.16 2.22
N ASN A 5 18.46 50.37 3.30
CA ASN A 5 18.15 49.29 4.26
C ASN A 5 16.90 48.48 3.89
N ALA A 6 15.96 49.06 3.13
CA ALA A 6 14.75 48.36 2.70
C ALA A 6 15.03 47.32 1.60
N MET A 7 16.05 47.57 0.76
CA MET A 7 16.38 46.70 -0.38
C MET A 7 17.16 45.43 0.00
N ARG A 8 17.86 45.41 1.16
CA ARG A 8 18.51 44.18 1.69
C ARG A 8 17.50 43.20 2.28
N ILE A 9 16.48 43.70 2.99
CA ILE A 9 15.47 42.85 3.64
C ILE A 9 14.61 42.10 2.61
N ILE A 10 14.33 42.71 1.45
CA ILE A 10 13.57 42.05 0.37
C ILE A 10 14.42 40.99 -0.36
N ARG A 11 15.74 41.21 -0.50
CA ARG A 11 16.64 40.28 -1.19
C ARG A 11 16.88 39.01 -0.36
N ASP A 12 16.97 39.14 0.96
CA ASP A 12 17.13 37.99 1.87
C ASP A 12 15.82 37.19 2.02
N ALA A 13 14.65 37.84 1.89
CA ALA A 13 13.35 37.15 1.88
C ALA A 13 13.09 36.31 0.61
N ILE A 14 13.61 36.74 -0.55
CA ILE A 14 13.46 36.02 -1.82
C ILE A 14 14.44 34.84 -1.92
N ILE A 15 15.61 34.91 -1.29
CA ILE A 15 16.57 33.79 -1.23
C ILE A 15 16.10 32.72 -0.22
N ALA A 16 15.38 33.11 0.83
CA ALA A 16 14.78 32.16 1.79
C ALA A 16 13.55 31.41 1.24
N SER A 17 12.90 31.89 0.18
CA SER A 17 11.70 31.23 -0.38
C SER A 17 11.99 30.22 -1.50
N VAL A 18 13.24 30.12 -1.99
CA VAL A 18 13.59 29.26 -3.16
C VAL A 18 14.27 27.95 -2.75
N LEU A 19 14.58 27.73 -1.47
CA LEU A 19 15.31 26.55 -0.99
C LEU A 19 14.45 25.41 -0.41
N TYR A 20 13.13 25.50 -0.45
CA TYR A 20 12.22 24.47 0.12
C TYR A 20 11.34 23.74 -0.90
N SER A 21 11.67 23.80 -2.18
CA SER A 21 11.12 22.89 -3.17
C SER A 21 12.08 21.73 -3.37
N TYR A 22 12.05 20.76 -2.45
CA TYR A 22 12.47 19.40 -2.77
C TYR A 22 11.52 18.91 -3.87
N VAL A 23 11.93 19.07 -5.12
CA VAL A 23 11.21 18.48 -6.24
C VAL A 23 11.46 16.98 -6.13
N CYS A 24 10.48 16.23 -5.64
CA CYS A 24 10.50 14.78 -5.70
C CYS A 24 10.45 14.38 -7.18
N THR A 25 11.61 14.18 -7.81
CA THR A 25 11.75 13.97 -9.28
C THR A 25 11.70 12.51 -9.72
N ALA A 26 11.50 11.56 -8.81
CA ALA A 26 11.38 10.15 -9.15
C ALA A 26 10.05 9.59 -8.64
N THR A 27 9.10 9.39 -9.55
CA THR A 27 7.94 8.53 -9.29
C THR A 27 8.35 7.09 -9.53
N LEU A 28 8.70 6.38 -8.45
CA LEU A 28 8.84 4.93 -8.48
C LEU A 28 7.43 4.32 -8.44
N TYR A 29 7.11 3.48 -9.42
CA TYR A 29 5.85 2.73 -9.41
C TYR A 29 6.11 1.34 -8.84
N PRO A 30 5.35 0.93 -7.80
CA PRO A 30 5.46 -0.42 -7.26
C PRO A 30 5.21 -1.45 -8.36
N THR A 31 5.99 -2.53 -8.33
CA THR A 31 5.75 -3.67 -9.22
C THR A 31 4.38 -4.27 -8.92
N VAL A 32 3.62 -4.62 -9.97
CA VAL A 32 2.35 -5.33 -9.82
C VAL A 32 2.60 -6.83 -9.95
N LEU A 33 2.19 -7.59 -8.94
CA LEU A 33 2.23 -9.06 -8.95
C LEU A 33 0.82 -9.62 -9.01
N HIS A 34 0.67 -10.71 -9.76
CA HIS A 34 -0.60 -11.40 -9.92
C HIS A 34 -0.59 -12.72 -9.15
N LEU A 35 -1.57 -12.89 -8.26
CA LEU A 35 -1.64 -14.06 -7.37
C LEU A 35 -1.78 -15.36 -8.13
N ASP A 36 -2.57 -15.40 -9.21
CA ASP A 36 -2.77 -16.61 -10.01
C ASP A 36 -1.48 -17.11 -10.69
N GLN A 37 -0.50 -16.23 -10.91
CA GLN A 37 0.81 -16.59 -11.46
C GLN A 37 1.81 -17.03 -10.39
N LEU A 38 1.60 -16.64 -9.14
CA LEU A 38 2.53 -16.84 -8.02
C LEU A 38 1.97 -17.77 -6.94
N CYS A 39 1.02 -18.62 -7.33
CA CYS A 39 0.33 -19.50 -6.41
C CYS A 39 1.26 -20.44 -5.65
N GLY A 40 1.16 -20.45 -4.32
CA GLY A 40 2.00 -21.25 -3.43
C GLY A 40 3.45 -20.80 -3.35
N LYS A 41 3.78 -19.61 -3.87
CA LYS A 41 5.14 -19.05 -3.81
C LYS A 41 5.33 -18.17 -2.59
N THR A 42 6.60 -17.95 -2.26
CA THR A 42 7.03 -16.91 -1.34
C THR A 42 7.74 -15.83 -2.13
N VAL A 43 7.32 -14.57 -1.94
CA VAL A 43 7.93 -13.40 -2.56
C VAL A 43 8.58 -12.54 -1.47
N THR A 44 9.79 -12.08 -1.76
CA THR A 44 10.45 -11.05 -0.97
C THR A 44 10.02 -9.68 -1.48
N VAL A 45 9.46 -8.84 -0.62
CA VAL A 45 9.12 -7.45 -0.90
C VAL A 45 10.34 -6.59 -0.61
N ASN A 46 10.77 -5.76 -1.57
CA ASN A 46 11.89 -4.83 -1.43
C ASN A 46 11.37 -3.42 -1.70
N GLY A 47 11.11 -2.65 -0.65
CA GLY A 47 10.33 -1.41 -0.68
C GLY A 47 8.84 -1.69 -0.63
N ASP A 48 8.16 -1.59 -1.77
CA ASP A 48 6.73 -1.80 -1.91
C ASP A 48 6.37 -2.71 -3.10
N VAL A 49 5.15 -3.24 -3.07
CA VAL A 49 4.59 -4.04 -4.15
C VAL A 49 3.07 -3.90 -4.18
N ARG A 50 2.50 -4.00 -5.38
CA ARG A 50 1.06 -4.07 -5.57
C ARG A 50 0.65 -5.49 -5.92
N LEU A 51 -0.41 -5.97 -5.30
CA LEU A 51 -0.93 -7.31 -5.53
C LEU A 51 -2.32 -7.21 -6.15
N ALA A 52 -2.50 -7.93 -7.25
CA ALA A 52 -3.76 -8.12 -7.95
C ALA A 52 -4.06 -9.61 -8.08
N ILE A 53 -5.33 -9.99 -8.27
CA ILE A 53 -5.70 -11.42 -8.30
C ILE A 53 -5.21 -12.10 -9.58
N SER A 54 -5.55 -11.55 -10.74
CA SER A 54 -5.16 -12.06 -12.07
C SER A 54 -5.29 -10.96 -13.12
N GLU A 55 -4.58 -11.09 -14.24
CA GLU A 55 -4.81 -10.28 -15.46
C GLU A 55 -5.99 -10.80 -16.30
N LYS A 56 -6.45 -12.02 -16.01
CA LYS A 56 -7.55 -12.64 -16.75
C LYS A 56 -8.88 -12.02 -16.32
N THR A 57 -9.84 -11.98 -17.23
CA THR A 57 -11.23 -11.56 -16.93
C THR A 57 -11.97 -12.61 -16.09
N TYR A 58 -11.62 -13.89 -16.24
CA TYR A 58 -12.26 -14.99 -15.56
C TYR A 58 -11.25 -15.87 -14.84
N LEU A 59 -11.62 -16.30 -13.62
CA LEU A 59 -10.88 -17.26 -12.82
C LEU A 59 -11.47 -18.68 -12.96
N PRO A 60 -10.64 -19.73 -12.83
CA PRO A 60 -11.13 -21.09 -12.71
C PRO A 60 -11.90 -21.26 -11.40
N SER A 61 -13.02 -21.98 -11.46
CA SER A 61 -13.79 -22.39 -10.29
C SER A 61 -13.01 -23.35 -9.38
N ASN A 62 -13.34 -23.38 -8.09
CA ASN A 62 -12.75 -24.29 -7.09
C ASN A 62 -11.23 -24.12 -6.95
N THR A 63 -10.77 -22.88 -7.06
CA THR A 63 -9.36 -22.52 -6.94
C THR A 63 -9.12 -21.93 -5.57
N PHE A 64 -8.17 -22.50 -4.83
CA PHE A 64 -7.55 -21.88 -3.68
C PHE A 64 -6.13 -21.49 -4.05
N CYS A 65 -5.78 -20.24 -3.79
CA CYS A 65 -4.44 -19.76 -4.06
C CYS A 65 -3.94 -18.85 -2.95
N ALA A 66 -2.72 -19.09 -2.50
CA ALA A 66 -2.07 -18.32 -1.45
C ALA A 66 -0.68 -17.87 -1.92
N LEU A 67 -0.35 -16.61 -1.63
CA LEU A 67 0.95 -16.00 -1.85
C LEU A 67 1.50 -15.59 -0.48
N THR A 68 2.68 -16.11 -0.14
CA THR A 68 3.40 -15.70 1.07
C THR A 68 4.33 -14.54 0.75
N LEU A 69 4.38 -13.55 1.62
CA LEU A 69 5.18 -12.34 1.48
C LEU A 69 6.12 -12.23 2.68
N LYS A 70 7.36 -11.81 2.45
CA LYS A 70 8.31 -11.47 3.51
C LYS A 70 9.07 -10.19 3.16
N PRO A 71 9.50 -9.39 4.15
CA PRO A 71 10.38 -8.26 3.88
C PRO A 71 11.77 -8.74 3.43
N ASP A 72 12.45 -7.95 2.60
CA ASP A 72 13.86 -8.06 2.24
C ASP A 72 14.74 -7.47 3.34
N LYS A 73 14.50 -6.19 3.66
CA LYS A 73 15.30 -5.38 4.59
C LYS A 73 14.51 -4.96 5.81
N GLY A 74 13.19 -4.77 5.66
CA GLY A 74 12.29 -4.35 6.71
C GLY A 74 12.14 -5.37 7.84
N THR A 75 11.64 -4.93 8.98
CA THR A 75 11.28 -5.82 10.09
C THR A 75 9.94 -6.50 9.89
N ALA A 76 9.02 -5.87 9.16
CA ALA A 76 7.68 -6.38 8.94
C ALA A 76 7.08 -5.82 7.65
N LEU A 77 5.90 -6.31 7.30
CA LEU A 77 5.08 -5.86 6.20
C LEU A 77 3.79 -5.24 6.72
N VAL A 78 3.34 -4.20 6.02
CA VAL A 78 2.00 -3.63 6.16
C VAL A 78 1.28 -3.73 4.83
N ALA A 79 -0.04 -3.87 4.87
CA ALA A 79 -0.86 -3.93 3.67
C ALA A 79 -2.04 -2.97 3.75
N ASN A 80 -2.47 -2.45 2.59
CA ASN A 80 -3.61 -1.55 2.47
C ASN A 80 -4.36 -1.79 1.15
N PHE A 81 -5.68 -1.99 1.22
CA PHE A 81 -6.52 -2.08 0.03
C PHE A 81 -6.69 -0.70 -0.61
N ARG A 82 -6.11 -0.52 -1.80
CA ARG A 82 -6.31 0.67 -2.64
C ARG A 82 -7.59 0.57 -3.45
N LYS A 83 -7.87 -0.62 -3.98
CA LYS A 83 -9.12 -0.97 -4.65
C LYS A 83 -9.58 -2.34 -4.17
N PHE A 84 -10.89 -2.49 -4.09
CA PHE A 84 -11.50 -3.75 -3.73
C PHE A 84 -12.94 -3.77 -4.25
N SER A 85 -13.22 -4.69 -5.14
CA SER A 85 -14.57 -4.97 -5.61
C SER A 85 -14.67 -6.40 -6.09
N ILE A 86 -15.45 -7.20 -5.38
CA ILE A 86 -15.90 -8.53 -5.77
C ILE A 86 -17.37 -8.44 -6.18
N ASP A 87 -17.76 -9.11 -7.26
CA ASP A 87 -19.14 -9.07 -7.75
C ASP A 87 -20.11 -9.54 -6.65
N PRO A 88 -21.08 -8.70 -6.23
CA PRO A 88 -22.01 -9.05 -5.16
C PRO A 88 -22.83 -10.31 -5.41
N LYS A 89 -22.98 -10.77 -6.67
CA LYS A 89 -23.69 -12.02 -6.98
C LYS A 89 -22.98 -13.27 -6.43
N TYR A 90 -21.69 -13.15 -6.08
CA TYR A 90 -20.92 -14.20 -5.44
C TYR A 90 -21.07 -14.17 -3.91
N ARG A 91 -21.84 -13.24 -3.34
CA ARG A 91 -22.28 -13.34 -1.95
C ARG A 91 -23.51 -14.24 -1.84
N ASN A 92 -23.49 -15.20 -0.92
CA ASN A 92 -24.68 -15.99 -0.60
C ASN A 92 -25.28 -15.51 0.74
N SER A 93 -26.58 -15.73 0.95
CA SER A 93 -27.32 -15.22 2.13
C SER A 93 -27.06 -15.99 3.43
N ILE A 94 -26.34 -17.10 3.37
CA ILE A 94 -26.08 -18.01 4.50
C ILE A 94 -24.64 -17.83 5.02
N ASP A 95 -23.72 -17.48 4.13
CA ASP A 95 -22.30 -17.31 4.36
C ASP A 95 -21.70 -16.37 3.29
N GLU A 96 -21.55 -15.11 3.69
CA GLU A 96 -21.40 -13.99 2.75
C GLU A 96 -20.19 -14.10 1.81
N CYS A 97 -19.14 -14.85 2.16
CA CYS A 97 -17.90 -14.96 1.38
C CYS A 97 -17.51 -16.40 0.95
N GLN A 98 -18.45 -17.35 0.85
CA GLN A 98 -18.10 -18.72 0.44
C GLN A 98 -17.71 -18.91 -1.03
N VAL A 99 -18.30 -18.13 -1.94
CA VAL A 99 -18.11 -18.33 -3.38
C VAL A 99 -16.82 -17.68 -3.85
N GLU A 100 -16.53 -16.48 -3.37
CA GLU A 100 -15.28 -15.77 -3.67
C GLU A 100 -14.87 -14.95 -2.47
N ALA A 101 -13.61 -15.11 -2.05
CA ALA A 101 -13.05 -14.39 -0.92
C ALA A 101 -11.58 -14.08 -1.14
N VAL A 102 -11.16 -12.92 -0.64
CA VAL A 102 -9.76 -12.54 -0.46
C VAL A 102 -9.46 -12.48 1.02
N GLN A 103 -8.36 -13.07 1.45
CA GLN A 103 -8.01 -13.21 2.84
C GLN A 103 -6.57 -12.76 3.08
N LEU A 104 -6.37 -11.98 4.14
CA LEU A 104 -5.05 -11.65 4.67
C LEU A 104 -4.80 -12.42 5.95
N THR A 105 -3.57 -12.89 6.17
CA THR A 105 -3.14 -13.50 7.43
C THR A 105 -1.70 -13.13 7.78
N TRP A 106 -1.36 -13.31 9.05
CA TRP A 106 0.00 -13.20 9.59
C TRP A 106 0.36 -14.45 10.42
N PRO A 107 1.64 -14.67 10.78
CA PRO A 107 2.03 -15.85 11.53
C PRO A 107 1.55 -15.73 12.97
N GLY A 108 0.79 -16.72 13.43
CA GLY A 108 0.42 -16.85 14.84
C GLY A 108 -0.81 -16.05 15.29
N GLY A 109 -1.61 -15.50 14.37
CA GLY A 109 -2.94 -15.00 14.73
C GLY A 109 -4.01 -15.30 13.70
N ASP A 110 -5.20 -14.82 14.00
CA ASP A 110 -6.41 -15.13 13.24
C ASP A 110 -6.44 -14.47 11.86
N TYR A 111 -7.37 -14.94 11.03
CA TYR A 111 -7.71 -14.36 9.75
C TYR A 111 -8.17 -12.90 9.91
N PHE A 112 -7.67 -11.99 9.07
CA PHE A 112 -8.25 -10.65 8.98
C PHE A 112 -9.65 -10.73 8.36
N GLY A 113 -10.68 -10.47 9.17
CA GLY A 113 -12.06 -10.75 8.83
C GLY A 113 -12.39 -12.24 9.00
N ASP A 114 -13.48 -12.54 9.72
CA ASP A 114 -13.82 -13.89 10.19
C ASP A 114 -13.90 -14.97 9.09
N ARG A 115 -14.07 -14.58 7.82
CA ARG A 115 -14.15 -15.46 6.63
C ARG A 115 -13.54 -14.83 5.38
N GLY A 116 -12.67 -13.85 5.57
CA GLY A 116 -12.11 -13.05 4.51
C GLY A 116 -13.06 -11.96 4.03
N TYR A 117 -12.66 -11.33 2.93
CA TYR A 117 -13.31 -10.17 2.35
C TYR A 117 -13.95 -10.54 1.02
N CYS A 118 -15.19 -10.09 0.83
CA CYS A 118 -15.95 -10.25 -0.40
C CYS A 118 -16.89 -9.06 -0.64
N GLY A 119 -17.64 -9.06 -1.74
CA GLY A 119 -18.49 -7.95 -2.18
C GLY A 119 -17.76 -6.67 -2.58
N SER A 120 -18.48 -5.57 -2.63
CA SER A 120 -17.98 -4.27 -3.13
C SER A 120 -17.50 -3.31 -2.03
N GLY A 121 -17.68 -3.67 -0.76
CA GLY A 121 -17.21 -2.86 0.36
C GLY A 121 -15.71 -3.02 0.54
N ARG A 122 -14.94 -1.96 0.25
CA ARG A 122 -13.49 -1.95 0.49
C ARG A 122 -13.19 -2.19 1.97
N PRO A 123 -12.40 -3.22 2.33
CA PRO A 123 -11.97 -3.41 3.70
C PRO A 123 -11.23 -2.18 4.23
N GLY A 124 -11.46 -1.87 5.51
CA GLY A 124 -10.87 -0.70 6.16
C GLY A 124 -9.37 -0.85 6.44
N ASP A 125 -8.78 0.26 6.89
CA ASP A 125 -7.49 0.38 7.57
C ASP A 125 -6.26 -0.34 6.96
N GLN A 126 -5.16 -0.28 7.72
CA GLN A 126 -3.88 -0.89 7.44
C GLN A 126 -3.79 -2.23 8.17
N TYR A 127 -3.23 -3.23 7.50
CA TYR A 127 -3.07 -4.58 8.02
C TYR A 127 -1.61 -4.84 8.34
N MET A 128 -1.30 -5.08 9.61
CA MET A 128 0.03 -5.52 10.03
C MET A 128 0.20 -7.00 9.66
N LEU A 129 1.00 -7.31 8.64
CA LEU A 129 1.24 -8.68 8.21
C LEU A 129 2.43 -9.33 8.94
N GLY A 130 3.18 -8.56 9.72
CA GLY A 130 4.37 -9.04 10.44
C GLY A 130 5.53 -9.36 9.50
N ASN A 131 6.46 -10.19 9.92
CA ASN A 131 7.63 -10.58 9.12
C ASN A 131 7.33 -11.65 8.06
N LEU A 132 6.10 -12.18 8.02
CA LEU A 132 5.68 -13.17 7.04
C LEU A 132 4.15 -13.11 6.84
N GLY A 133 3.69 -12.34 5.86
CA GLY A 133 2.27 -12.22 5.53
C GLY A 133 1.81 -13.30 4.56
N THR A 134 0.51 -13.61 4.56
CA THR A 134 -0.10 -14.35 3.45
C THR A 134 -1.32 -13.61 2.93
N LEU A 135 -1.39 -13.50 1.61
CA LEU A 135 -2.59 -13.08 0.89
C LEU A 135 -3.10 -14.30 0.13
N SER A 136 -4.36 -14.66 0.33
CA SER A 136 -5.00 -15.74 -0.43
C SER A 136 -6.27 -15.27 -1.10
N TYR A 137 -6.61 -15.94 -2.21
CA TYR A 137 -7.91 -15.85 -2.84
C TYR A 137 -8.50 -17.24 -2.97
N THR A 138 -9.81 -17.33 -2.78
CA THR A 138 -10.58 -18.56 -2.92
C THR A 138 -11.73 -18.32 -3.88
N THR A 139 -11.97 -19.28 -4.76
CA THR A 139 -13.13 -19.35 -5.63
C THR A 139 -13.79 -20.71 -5.42
N TRP A 140 -15.10 -20.73 -5.32
CA TRP A 140 -15.91 -21.91 -5.13
C TRP A 140 -17.10 -21.82 -6.08
N ASN A 141 -17.64 -22.96 -6.53
CA ASN A 141 -18.75 -23.10 -7.49
C ASN A 141 -18.30 -23.20 -8.96
N GLY A 142 -18.81 -24.21 -9.69
CA GLY A 142 -18.37 -24.68 -11.01
C GLY A 142 -18.71 -23.79 -12.22
N ILE A 143 -18.82 -22.48 -12.01
CA ILE A 143 -19.06 -21.47 -13.06
C ILE A 143 -17.80 -20.59 -13.15
N HIS A 144 -17.49 -20.07 -14.33
CA HIS A 144 -16.44 -19.06 -14.48
C HIS A 144 -16.75 -17.83 -13.60
N ILE A 145 -15.82 -17.50 -12.70
CA ILE A 145 -15.95 -16.38 -11.78
C ILE A 145 -15.26 -15.17 -12.40
N LEU A 146 -15.92 -14.01 -12.42
CA LEU A 146 -15.29 -12.75 -12.82
C LEU A 146 -14.18 -12.43 -11.83
N THR A 147 -12.98 -12.15 -12.32
CA THR A 147 -11.86 -11.79 -11.45
C THR A 147 -12.19 -10.57 -10.62
N ALA A 148 -12.04 -10.69 -9.30
CA ALA A 148 -12.17 -9.56 -8.38
C ALA A 148 -11.19 -8.41 -8.73
N ASP A 149 -11.69 -7.17 -8.70
CA ASP A 149 -10.87 -5.96 -8.83
C ASP A 149 -10.27 -5.62 -7.47
N VAL A 150 -9.12 -6.22 -7.19
CA VAL A 150 -8.36 -6.01 -5.95
C VAL A 150 -7.00 -5.43 -6.29
N ASP A 151 -6.67 -4.34 -5.61
CA ASP A 151 -5.36 -3.69 -5.65
C ASP A 151 -4.91 -3.48 -4.21
N LEU A 152 -4.03 -4.37 -3.74
CA LEU A 152 -3.45 -4.31 -2.40
C LEU A 152 -2.03 -3.77 -2.49
N LEU A 153 -1.75 -2.66 -1.82
CA LEU A 153 -0.39 -2.20 -1.59
C LEU A 153 0.19 -2.93 -0.40
N VAL A 154 1.38 -3.48 -0.54
CA VAL A 154 2.15 -4.08 0.56
C VAL A 154 3.51 -3.41 0.61
N SER A 155 3.89 -2.93 1.78
CA SER A 155 5.09 -2.13 1.97
C SER A 155 5.92 -2.69 3.12
N GLU A 156 7.24 -2.64 2.98
CA GLU A 156 8.16 -2.93 4.06
C GLU A 156 8.16 -1.82 5.11
N ILE A 157 8.20 -2.22 6.37
CA ILE A 157 8.31 -1.30 7.50
C ILE A 157 9.46 -1.67 8.43
N PHE A 158 9.99 -0.66 9.08
CA PHE A 158 11.04 -0.72 10.09
C PHE A 158 10.46 -0.23 11.42
N TYR A 159 10.71 -0.98 12.50
CA TYR A 159 10.36 -0.51 13.84
C TYR A 159 11.42 0.47 14.37
N LYS A 160 10.98 1.55 15.01
CA LYS A 160 11.82 2.44 15.80
C LYS A 160 11.57 2.29 17.30
N THR A 161 12.61 2.42 18.10
CA THR A 161 12.47 2.60 19.55
C THR A 161 12.27 4.07 19.89
N ASP A 162 13.18 4.93 19.42
CA ASP A 162 13.12 6.39 19.63
C ASP A 162 13.16 7.15 18.29
N VAL A 163 14.03 6.73 17.38
CA VAL A 163 14.24 7.36 16.06
C VAL A 163 14.29 6.30 14.98
N CYS A 164 13.84 6.67 13.78
CA CYS A 164 13.92 5.80 12.62
C CYS A 164 15.36 5.45 12.27
N PRO A 165 15.64 4.21 11.85
CA PRO A 165 16.93 3.82 11.31
C PRO A 165 17.38 4.74 10.17
N LYS A 166 18.69 4.86 9.96
CA LYS A 166 19.23 5.66 8.85
C LYS A 166 18.71 5.13 7.51
N GLY A 167 18.28 6.04 6.62
CA GLY A 167 17.71 5.70 5.31
C GLY A 167 16.24 5.30 5.36
N THR A 168 15.55 5.60 6.46
CA THR A 168 14.11 5.37 6.61
C THR A 168 13.41 6.67 7.02
N PHE A 169 12.16 6.80 6.63
CA PHE A 169 11.29 7.93 6.90
C PHE A 169 10.34 7.61 8.05
N ASP A 170 10.11 8.59 8.92
CA ASP A 170 9.24 8.47 10.09
C ASP A 170 7.78 8.70 9.74
N CYS A 171 6.96 7.66 9.87
CA CYS A 171 5.52 7.71 9.60
C CYS A 171 4.72 8.54 10.61
N GLY A 172 5.35 8.96 11.72
CA GLY A 172 4.77 9.78 12.77
C GLY A 172 3.82 9.02 13.71
N ILE A 173 3.69 7.70 13.56
CA ILE A 173 2.82 6.84 14.38
C ILE A 173 3.49 5.52 14.76
N ASP A 174 3.00 4.92 15.86
CA ASP A 174 3.14 3.50 16.21
C ASP A 174 4.53 2.89 16.04
N SER A 175 5.57 3.70 16.25
CA SER A 175 6.95 3.27 16.07
C SER A 175 7.27 2.72 14.68
N LEU A 176 6.58 3.19 13.63
CA LEU A 176 6.75 2.74 12.25
C LEU A 176 7.60 3.71 11.41
N CYS A 177 8.46 3.14 10.59
CA CYS A 177 9.23 3.83 9.57
C CYS A 177 9.14 3.05 8.25
N ILE A 178 9.26 3.74 7.13
CA ILE A 178 9.33 3.15 5.77
C ILE A 178 10.67 3.49 5.14
N ASP A 179 11.04 2.83 4.04
CA ASP A 179 12.23 3.24 3.28
C ASP A 179 12.08 4.69 2.78
N GLU A 180 13.14 5.48 2.84
CA GLU A 180 13.13 6.88 2.40
C GLU A 180 12.80 6.99 0.89
N ASP A 181 13.13 5.97 0.10
CA ASP A 181 12.80 5.88 -1.33
C ASP A 181 11.29 5.72 -1.60
N LEU A 182 10.50 5.34 -0.60
CA LEU A 182 9.03 5.25 -0.69
C LEU A 182 8.35 6.60 -0.45
N THR A 183 9.07 7.58 0.08
CA THR A 183 8.52 8.93 0.24
C THR A 183 8.21 9.53 -1.14
N CYS A 184 7.12 10.31 -1.24
CA CYS A 184 6.67 10.93 -2.50
C CYS A 184 6.34 9.99 -3.68
N ASN A 185 6.30 8.66 -3.52
CA ASN A 185 6.03 7.73 -4.64
C ASN A 185 4.56 7.81 -5.18
N GLY A 186 3.68 8.56 -4.51
CA GLY A 186 2.26 8.68 -4.84
C GLY A 186 1.37 7.61 -4.19
N TYR A 187 1.94 6.80 -3.31
CA TYR A 187 1.28 5.78 -2.52
C TYR A 187 1.26 6.19 -1.04
N LYS A 188 0.60 5.38 -0.20
CA LYS A 188 0.39 5.65 1.23
C LYS A 188 0.98 4.48 2.02
N ASP A 189 2.29 4.45 2.11
CA ASP A 189 3.03 3.30 2.64
C ASP A 189 2.99 3.24 4.18
N CYS A 190 2.87 4.39 4.85
CA CYS A 190 2.63 4.46 6.30
C CYS A 190 1.20 4.06 6.71
N GLY A 191 0.27 3.93 5.76
CA GLY A 191 -1.10 3.41 5.95
C GLY A 191 -2.06 4.25 6.79
N ASN A 192 -1.57 5.17 7.62
CA ASN A 192 -2.37 6.14 8.40
C ASN A 192 -2.72 7.41 7.63
N GLY A 193 -2.22 7.55 6.39
CA GLY A 193 -2.38 8.77 5.61
C GLY A 193 -1.59 9.95 6.16
N SER A 194 -0.55 9.72 6.97
CA SER A 194 0.46 10.74 7.25
C SER A 194 1.03 11.26 5.92
N TYR A 195 1.40 12.54 5.92
CA TYR A 195 1.76 13.26 4.71
C TYR A 195 3.18 12.88 4.23
N GLU A 196 3.36 11.66 3.74
CA GLU A 196 4.56 11.23 2.98
C GLU A 196 4.72 12.00 1.65
N GLY A 197 3.67 12.69 1.22
CA GLY A 197 3.54 13.33 -0.10
C GLY A 197 3.61 14.86 -0.14
N ALA A 198 4.15 15.54 0.89
CA ALA A 198 4.19 17.01 0.92
C ALA A 198 4.94 17.68 -0.26
N ALA A 199 5.64 16.92 -1.11
CA ALA A 199 6.29 17.46 -2.30
C ALA A 199 5.48 17.40 -3.61
N VAL A 200 4.29 16.78 -3.65
CA VAL A 200 3.55 16.56 -4.94
C VAL A 200 2.40 17.55 -5.16
N LEU A 201 1.95 18.31 -4.15
CA LEU A 201 0.71 19.10 -4.22
C LEU A 201 0.84 20.57 -4.66
N LEU A 202 2.00 21.04 -5.13
CA LEU A 202 2.13 22.43 -5.61
C LEU A 202 2.31 22.60 -7.12
N GLN A 203 2.34 21.52 -7.92
CA GLN A 203 2.58 21.66 -9.37
C GLN A 203 1.30 21.61 -10.23
N SER A 204 0.14 21.29 -9.66
CA SER A 204 -1.14 21.26 -10.40
C SER A 204 -2.04 22.48 -10.20
N ARG A 205 -1.55 23.56 -9.57
CA ARG A 205 -2.35 24.77 -9.27
C ARG A 205 -1.73 26.10 -9.72
N LEU A 206 -0.80 26.06 -10.67
CA LEU A 206 -0.15 27.26 -11.24
C LEU A 206 -0.33 27.41 -12.77
N GLU A 207 -1.26 26.67 -13.37
CA GLU A 207 -1.73 26.93 -14.74
C GLU A 207 -3.22 27.31 -14.73
N LEU A 208 -3.53 28.49 -14.17
CA LEU A 208 -4.71 29.30 -14.50
C LEU A 208 -4.36 30.79 -14.33
#